data_AF-A0A4R0KWM8-F1
#
_entry.id   AF-A0A4R0KWM8-F1
#
_cell.length_a   1.000
_cell.length_b   1.000
_cell.length_c   1.000
_cell.angle_alpha   90.00
_cell.angle_beta   90.00
_cell.angle_gamma   90.00
#
_symmetry.space_group_name_H-M   'P 1'
#
loop_
_entity.id
_entity.type
_entity.pdbx_description
1 polymer ?
#
loop_
_entity_poly.entity_id
_entity_poly.type
_entity_poly.pdbx_seq_one_letter_code
_entity_poly.pdbx_strand_id
1 'polypeptide(L)'
;MLLTSDNIQTEFLRTFPQAAAALEADDGIDPAGRVDWVFRHEVMRHAIGDPAALRDVFAWIERLLRSTDSTIEYWTAVRLLDRTLDSLEWMPLVEEYAGPLLAAAMSR
;
A
#
# COMPACT_ATOMS: atom_id res chain seq x y z
N MET A 1 -3.28 14.61 5.48
CA MET A 1 -4.68 14.15 5.50
C MET A 1 -4.67 12.65 5.80
N LEU A 2 -5.50 12.18 6.72
CA LEU A 2 -5.63 10.74 6.98
C LEU A 2 -6.43 10.08 5.86
N LEU A 3 -6.05 8.84 5.52
CA LEU A 3 -6.81 8.05 4.56
C LEU A 3 -8.10 7.58 5.21
N THR A 4 -9.18 7.61 4.44
CA THR A 4 -10.51 7.13 4.80
C THR A 4 -11.11 6.45 3.58
N SER A 5 -12.14 5.63 3.77
CA SER A 5 -12.85 4.97 2.66
C SER A 5 -13.35 5.99 1.62
N ASP A 6 -13.67 7.22 2.04
CA ASP A 6 -14.16 8.29 1.17
C ASP A 6 -13.07 8.92 0.28
N ASN A 7 -11.79 8.85 0.68
CA ASN A 7 -10.71 9.58 -0.01
C ASN A 7 -9.59 8.68 -0.55
N ILE A 8 -9.56 7.40 -0.18
CA ILE A 8 -8.42 6.53 -0.45
C ILE A 8 -8.14 6.38 -1.95
N GLN A 9 -9.17 6.25 -2.79
CA GLN A 9 -8.99 6.14 -4.24
C GLN A 9 -8.38 7.41 -4.85
N THR A 10 -8.91 8.58 -4.50
CA THR A 10 -8.41 9.86 -5.01
C THR A 10 -6.96 10.10 -4.58
N GLU A 11 -6.65 9.82 -3.31
CA GLU A 11 -5.29 9.95 -2.80
C GLU A 11 -4.34 8.94 -3.42
N PHE A 12 -4.80 7.71 -3.64
CA PHE A 12 -4.03 6.66 -4.30
C PHE A 12 -3.65 7.06 -5.72
N LEU A 13 -4.60 7.57 -6.52
CA LEU A 13 -4.33 8.03 -7.89
C LEU A 13 -3.49 9.30 -7.94
N ARG A 14 -3.54 10.15 -6.91
CA ARG A 14 -2.62 11.30 -6.80
C ARG A 14 -1.18 10.83 -6.57
N THR A 15 -0.98 9.77 -5.80
CA THR A 15 0.33 9.19 -5.52
C THR A 15 0.83 8.31 -6.67
N PHE A 16 -0.05 7.51 -7.28
CA PHE A 16 0.27 6.56 -8.34
C PHE A 16 -0.66 6.75 -9.55
N PRO A 17 -0.50 7.85 -10.32
CA PRO A 17 -1.36 8.14 -11.46
C PRO A 17 -1.33 7.05 -12.54
N GLN A 18 -0.22 6.30 -12.64
CA GLN A 18 -0.09 5.16 -13.54
C GLN A 18 -1.08 4.02 -13.25
N ALA A 19 -1.62 3.94 -12.03
CA ALA A 19 -2.55 2.89 -11.62
C ALA A 19 -4.01 3.16 -12.04
N ALA A 20 -4.30 4.32 -12.65
CA ALA A 20 -5.66 4.72 -13.00
C ALA A 20 -6.40 3.69 -13.86
N ALA A 21 -5.75 3.18 -14.92
CA ALA A 21 -6.38 2.21 -15.81
C ALA A 21 -6.72 0.90 -15.09
N ALA A 22 -5.86 0.43 -14.19
CA ALA A 22 -6.09 -0.78 -13.40
C ALA A 22 -7.20 -0.59 -12.36
N LEU A 23 -7.26 0.60 -11.74
CA LEU A 23 -8.31 0.90 -10.77
C LEU A 23 -9.69 1.01 -11.44
N GLU A 24 -9.78 1.65 -12.61
CA GLU A 24 -11.01 1.72 -13.41
C GLU A 24 -11.49 0.35 -13.91
N ALA A 25 -10.57 -0.58 -14.17
CA ALA A 25 -10.90 -1.93 -14.61
C ALA A 25 -11.44 -2.84 -13.48
N ASP A 26 -11.23 -2.47 -12.22
CA ASP A 26 -11.71 -3.23 -11.05
C ASP A 26 -13.16 -2.85 -10.71
N ASP A 27 -14.07 -3.81 -10.76
CA ASP A 27 -15.51 -3.66 -10.49
C ASP A 27 -15.91 -3.88 -9.02
N GLY A 28 -14.92 -3.92 -8.11
CA GLY A 28 -15.13 -4.06 -6.68
C GLY A 28 -16.01 -2.96 -6.08
N ILE A 29 -16.68 -3.29 -4.99
CA ILE A 29 -17.63 -2.37 -4.33
C ILE A 29 -16.92 -1.60 -3.20
N ASP A 30 -15.86 -2.16 -2.61
CA ASP A 30 -15.12 -1.57 -1.50
C ASP A 30 -13.90 -0.76 -2.00
N PRO A 31 -13.86 0.57 -1.77
CA PRO A 31 -12.75 1.42 -2.19
C PRO A 31 -11.39 0.97 -1.65
N ALA A 32 -11.32 0.51 -0.39
CA ALA A 32 -10.07 0.12 0.24
C ALA A 32 -9.54 -1.20 -0.35
N GLY A 33 -10.41 -2.19 -0.54
CA GLY A 33 -10.05 -3.45 -1.19
C GLY A 33 -9.56 -3.30 -2.62
N ARG A 34 -10.19 -2.42 -3.40
CA ARG A 34 -9.74 -2.08 -4.77
C ARG A 34 -8.33 -1.51 -4.78
N VAL A 35 -8.10 -0.52 -3.91
CA VAL A 35 -6.79 0.11 -3.78
C VAL A 35 -5.74 -0.90 -3.32
N ASP A 36 -6.04 -1.76 -2.32
CA ASP A 36 -5.13 -2.84 -1.91
C ASP A 36 -4.78 -3.76 -3.07
N TRP A 37 -5.78 -4.20 -3.84
CA TRP A 37 -5.56 -5.11 -4.95
C TRP A 37 -4.66 -4.49 -6.02
N VAL A 38 -4.98 -3.29 -6.49
CA VAL A 38 -4.20 -2.58 -7.51
C VAL A 38 -2.82 -2.23 -6.98
N PHE A 39 -2.71 -1.76 -5.74
CA PHE A 39 -1.42 -1.42 -5.15
C PHE A 39 -0.47 -2.63 -5.13
N ARG A 40 -0.95 -3.79 -4.69
CA ARG A 40 -0.10 -5.00 -4.60
C ARG A 40 0.24 -5.61 -5.95
N HIS A 41 -0.67 -5.58 -6.92
CA HIS A 41 -0.47 -6.27 -8.21
C HIS A 41 0.11 -5.39 -9.30
N GLU A 42 -0.13 -4.08 -9.25
CA GLU A 42 0.38 -3.13 -10.23
C GLU A 42 1.51 -2.29 -9.63
N VAL A 43 1.28 -1.55 -8.55
CA VAL A 43 2.27 -0.57 -8.10
C VAL A 43 3.51 -1.24 -7.50
N MET A 44 3.32 -2.12 -6.52
CA MET A 44 4.40 -2.75 -5.77
C MET A 44 5.31 -3.59 -6.67
N ARG A 45 4.73 -4.40 -7.58
CA ARG A 45 5.53 -5.24 -8.49
C ARG A 45 6.46 -4.44 -9.38
N HIS A 46 6.01 -3.29 -9.89
CA HIS A 46 6.81 -2.43 -10.75
C HIS A 46 7.85 -1.60 -9.99
N ALA A 47 7.76 -1.51 -8.66
CA ALA A 47 8.73 -0.80 -7.85
C ALA A 47 10.02 -1.61 -7.57
N ILE A 48 9.98 -2.94 -7.72
CA ILE A 48 11.14 -3.79 -7.45
C ILE A 48 12.29 -3.43 -8.40
N GLY A 49 13.45 -3.10 -7.82
CA GLY A 49 14.63 -2.66 -8.56
C GLY A 49 14.69 -1.15 -8.85
N ASP A 50 13.67 -0.37 -8.45
CA ASP A 50 13.67 1.09 -8.50
C ASP A 50 13.58 1.69 -7.07
N PRO A 51 14.71 2.16 -6.51
CA PRO A 51 14.73 2.75 -5.16
C PRO A 51 13.85 3.99 -4.99
N ALA A 52 13.57 4.75 -6.05
CA ALA A 52 12.67 5.91 -5.96
C ALA A 52 11.22 5.44 -5.85
N ALA A 53 10.81 4.50 -6.69
CA ALA A 53 9.48 3.90 -6.62
C ALA A 53 9.24 3.17 -5.30
N LEU A 54 10.24 2.47 -4.75
CA LEU A 54 10.14 1.82 -3.43
C LEU A 54 9.88 2.82 -2.31
N ARG A 55 10.50 4.01 -2.35
CA ARG A 55 10.22 5.06 -1.35
C ARG A 55 8.78 5.53 -1.42
N ASP A 56 8.22 5.71 -2.61
CA ASP A 56 6.82 6.11 -2.78
C ASP A 56 5.86 5.02 -2.30
N VAL A 57 6.17 3.75 -2.59
CA VAL A 57 5.47 2.57 -2.05
C VAL A 57 5.47 2.61 -0.52
N PHE A 58 6.63 2.68 0.13
CA PHE A 58 6.68 2.64 1.60
C PHE A 58 6.06 3.87 2.25
N ALA A 59 6.19 5.05 1.64
CA ALA A 59 5.49 6.25 2.11
C ALA A 59 3.96 6.10 2.03
N TRP A 60 3.45 5.44 1.00
CA TRP A 60 2.02 5.09 0.91
C TRP A 60 1.61 4.14 2.04
N ILE A 61 2.40 3.10 2.31
CA ILE A 61 2.13 2.15 3.40
C ILE A 61 2.13 2.85 4.76
N GLU A 62 3.06 3.79 5.00
CA GLU A 62 3.03 4.59 6.24
C GLU A 62 1.77 5.45 6.37
N ARG A 63 1.19 5.91 5.26
CA ARG A 63 -0.11 6.63 5.28
C ARG A 63 -1.25 5.69 5.63
N LEU A 64 -1.24 4.45 5.11
CA LEU A 64 -2.23 3.43 5.46
C LEU A 64 -2.17 3.10 6.95
N LEU A 65 -0.97 2.93 7.52
CA LEU A 65 -0.75 2.64 8.95
C LEU A 65 -1.24 3.76 9.89
N ARG A 66 -1.40 4.99 9.39
CA ARG A 66 -1.91 6.14 10.17
C ARG A 66 -3.43 6.28 10.07
N SER A 67 -4.08 5.53 9.18
CA SER A 67 -5.54 5.53 9.07
C SER A 67 -6.18 5.04 10.37
N THR A 68 -7.36 5.56 10.68
CA THR A 68 -8.24 5.06 11.75
C THR A 68 -9.56 4.52 11.19
N ASP A 69 -9.64 4.35 9.87
CA ASP A 69 -10.77 3.77 9.17
C ASP A 69 -10.67 2.25 9.21
N SER A 70 -11.67 1.59 9.78
CA SER A 70 -11.67 0.14 10.04
C SER A 70 -11.50 -0.71 8.77
N THR A 71 -12.00 -0.24 7.63
CA THR A 71 -11.89 -0.99 6.37
C THR A 71 -10.45 -0.94 5.87
N ILE A 72 -9.82 0.24 5.93
CA ILE A 72 -8.41 0.41 5.57
C ILE A 72 -7.51 -0.39 6.52
N GLU A 73 -7.78 -0.34 7.83
CA GLU A 73 -7.04 -1.10 8.83
C GLU A 73 -7.09 -2.61 8.53
N TYR A 74 -8.26 -3.13 8.20
CA TYR A 74 -8.44 -4.54 7.84
C TYR A 74 -7.57 -4.96 6.64
N TRP A 75 -7.64 -4.21 5.53
CA TRP A 75 -6.84 -4.53 4.34
C TRP A 75 -5.34 -4.38 4.59
N THR A 76 -4.95 -3.33 5.32
CA THR A 76 -3.55 -3.04 5.63
C THR A 76 -2.95 -4.17 6.47
N ALA A 77 -3.59 -4.53 7.59
CA ALA A 77 -3.06 -5.55 8.49
C ALA A 77 -3.04 -6.94 7.81
N VAL A 78 -4.21 -7.40 7.33
CA VAL A 78 -4.38 -8.82 6.94
C VAL A 78 -3.77 -9.14 5.58
N ARG A 79 -3.80 -8.20 4.63
CA ARG A 79 -3.46 -8.49 3.22
C ARG A 79 -2.11 -7.90 2.82
N LEU A 80 -1.80 -6.71 3.31
CA LEU A 80 -0.54 -6.06 2.99
C LEU A 80 0.58 -6.51 3.94
N LEU A 81 0.45 -6.27 5.25
CA LEU A 81 1.51 -6.61 6.20
C LEU A 81 1.72 -8.14 6.30
N ASP A 82 0.70 -8.86 6.75
CA ASP A 82 0.81 -10.29 7.12
C ASP A 82 1.06 -11.23 5.94
N ARG A 83 0.80 -10.81 4.69
CA ARG A 83 0.87 -11.69 3.52
C ARG A 83 1.82 -11.23 2.44
N THR A 84 1.99 -9.93 2.28
CA THR A 84 2.79 -9.38 1.19
C THR A 84 4.17 -9.00 1.68
N LEU A 85 4.22 -8.17 2.73
CA LEU A 85 5.49 -7.68 3.27
C LEU A 85 6.25 -8.73 4.09
N ASP A 86 5.56 -9.72 4.66
CA ASP A 86 6.16 -10.87 5.35
C ASP A 86 6.71 -11.96 4.39
N SER A 87 6.80 -11.66 3.09
CA SER A 87 7.37 -12.59 2.11
C SER A 87 8.87 -12.37 1.91
N LEU A 88 9.59 -13.44 1.54
CA LEU A 88 11.04 -13.40 1.28
C LEU A 88 11.46 -12.40 0.19
N GLU A 89 10.54 -12.00 -0.69
CA GLU A 89 10.78 -10.98 -1.71
C GLU A 89 10.82 -9.56 -1.10
N TRP A 90 9.92 -9.28 -0.14
CA TRP A 90 9.71 -7.94 0.39
C TRP A 90 10.46 -7.65 1.68
N MET A 91 10.75 -8.68 2.50
CA MET A 91 11.46 -8.50 3.77
C MET A 91 12.78 -7.71 3.62
N PRO A 92 13.69 -8.05 2.68
CA PRO A 92 14.95 -7.31 2.55
C PRO A 92 14.73 -5.85 2.13
N LEU A 93 13.72 -5.58 1.30
CA LEU A 93 13.39 -4.23 0.83
C LEU A 93 12.81 -3.38 1.98
N VAL A 94 12.01 -3.99 2.85
CA VAL A 94 11.48 -3.34 4.05
C VAL A 94 12.64 -2.99 5.00
N GLU A 95 13.55 -3.92 5.26
CA GLU A 95 14.72 -3.67 6.13
C GLU A 95 15.59 -2.52 5.63
N GLU A 96 15.75 -2.38 4.32
CA GLU A 96 16.62 -1.38 3.72
C GLU A 96 15.96 0.00 3.56
N TYR A 97 14.66 0.05 3.24
CA TYR A 97 14.01 1.28 2.77
C TYR A 97 12.78 1.72 3.58
N ALA A 98 12.27 0.91 4.51
CA ALA A 98 11.06 1.26 5.24
C ALA A 98 11.28 2.50 6.13
N GLY A 99 10.25 3.34 6.18
CA GLY A 99 10.16 4.40 7.18
C GLY A 99 9.93 3.83 8.59
N PRO A 100 10.06 4.68 9.63
CA PRO A 100 10.04 4.25 11.03
C PRO A 100 8.72 3.60 11.46
N LEU A 101 7.58 4.01 10.90
CA LEU A 101 6.30 3.40 11.28
C LEU A 101 6.18 1.98 10.75
N LEU A 102 6.55 1.80 9.48
CA LEU A 102 6.50 0.49 8.86
C LEU A 102 7.53 -0.46 9.50
N ALA A 103 8.75 0.01 9.74
CA ALA A 103 9.76 -0.78 10.45
C ALA A 103 9.28 -1.24 11.84
N ALA A 104 8.62 -0.36 12.60
CA ALA A 104 8.06 -0.70 13.91
C ALA A 104 6.87 -1.67 13.82
N ALA A 105 6.07 -1.59 12.75
CA ALA A 105 4.96 -2.53 12.51
C ALA A 105 5.48 -3.93 12.14
N MET A 106 6.58 -4.00 11.39
CA MET A 106 7.19 -5.25 10.91
C MET A 106 8.11 -5.95 11.92
N SER A 107 8.46 -5.30 13.03
CA SER A 107 9.35 -5.86 14.07
C SER A 107 8.60 -6.58 15.22
N ARG A 108 7.29 -6.83 15.07
CA ARG A 108 6.42 -7.43 16.10
C ARG A 108 6.22 -8.91 15.87
#